data_AF-A0A161TE25-F1
#
_entry.id   AF-A0A161TE25-F1
#
_cell.length_a   1.000
_cell.length_b   1.000
_cell.length_c   1.000
_cell.angle_alpha   90.00
_cell.angle_beta   90.00
_cell.angle_gamma   90.00
#
_symmetry.space_group_name_H-M   'P 1'
#
loop_
_entity.id
_entity.type
_entity.pdbx_description
1 polymer ?
#
loop_
_entity_poly.entity_id
_entity_poly.type
_entity_poly.pdbx_seq_one_letter_code
_entity_poly.pdbx_strand_id
1 'polypeptide(L)'
;SKEVAILIKPVSANTDNKKPNKKEKAATKEELLKKCGALCDDVLAGGNIDDALSNFTQLKVPDRLVPDCLHTMLTKAVHKKEEDRDCVMSLITALKKNSAMSSTQFHDAFRNIIKNIPDLQTTVPNIYSIVAGFASTAIKEGYLSLWHVGELTEDGAHFPLLFDTLQLLNNSMDRQRLNELFTDSKINLMNSLGESERT
;
A
#
# COMPACT_ATOMS: atom_id res chain seq x y z
N SER A 1 42.64 -69.11 -36.62
CA SER A 1 41.27 -69.21 -36.10
C SER A 1 40.67 -67.83 -35.92
N LYS A 2 39.50 -67.60 -36.55
CA LYS A 2 38.43 -66.60 -36.27
C LYS A 2 38.80 -65.10 -36.34
N GLU A 3 38.33 -64.41 -37.40
CA GLU A 3 37.25 -63.39 -37.43
C GLU A 3 37.64 -62.07 -36.72
N VAL A 4 37.92 -60.93 -37.40
CA VAL A 4 37.02 -60.02 -38.17
C VAL A 4 35.83 -59.58 -37.29
N ALA A 5 35.54 -58.31 -36.97
CA ALA A 5 35.62 -57.07 -37.71
C ALA A 5 35.34 -55.85 -36.79
N ILE A 6 35.97 -54.70 -37.11
CA ILE A 6 35.39 -53.33 -37.30
C ILE A 6 34.67 -52.70 -36.05
N LEU A 7 34.91 -51.44 -35.61
CA LEU A 7 34.37 -50.20 -36.20
C LEU A 7 34.73 -48.94 -35.34
N ILE A 8 35.33 -47.92 -35.98
CA ILE A 8 35.13 -46.45 -35.84
C ILE A 8 35.66 -45.64 -34.60
N LYS A 9 36.54 -44.68 -34.93
CA LYS A 9 37.03 -43.46 -34.21
C LYS A 9 35.91 -42.37 -34.08
N PRO A 10 36.15 -41.09 -33.73
CA PRO A 10 36.92 -40.40 -32.67
C PRO A 10 36.02 -39.37 -31.90
N VAL A 11 36.66 -38.46 -31.14
CA VAL A 11 36.28 -37.05 -30.84
C VAL A 11 35.86 -36.72 -29.38
N SER A 12 36.53 -35.68 -28.88
CA SER A 12 36.34 -34.94 -27.63
C SER A 12 34.89 -34.70 -27.18
N ALA A 13 34.66 -34.81 -25.87
CA ALA A 13 33.61 -34.12 -25.13
C ALA A 13 34.32 -33.38 -23.98
N ASN A 14 34.63 -32.08 -24.08
CA ASN A 14 33.76 -30.91 -23.98
C ASN A 14 33.13 -30.71 -22.59
N THR A 15 33.66 -29.69 -21.90
CA THR A 15 33.01 -28.78 -20.93
C THR A 15 32.15 -29.35 -19.82
N ASP A 16 32.58 -29.14 -18.57
CA ASP A 16 31.65 -28.72 -17.53
C ASP A 16 32.28 -27.66 -16.61
N ASN A 17 32.40 -26.46 -17.17
CA ASN A 17 32.50 -25.23 -16.39
C ASN A 17 31.16 -25.07 -15.66
N LYS A 18 31.08 -25.51 -14.40
CA LYS A 18 30.03 -25.06 -13.47
C LYS A 18 30.18 -23.55 -13.30
N LYS A 19 29.47 -22.79 -14.14
CA LYS A 19 29.14 -21.39 -13.87
C LYS A 19 28.55 -21.36 -12.46
N PRO A 20 29.06 -20.53 -11.54
CA PRO A 20 28.34 -20.29 -10.30
C PRO A 20 27.00 -19.69 -10.73
N ASN A 21 25.90 -20.35 -10.33
CA ASN A 21 24.57 -19.80 -10.43
C ASN A 21 24.65 -18.37 -9.89
N LYS A 22 24.54 -17.40 -10.81
CA LYS A 22 24.42 -15.99 -10.46
C LYS A 22 23.05 -15.87 -9.81
N LYS A 23 22.96 -16.19 -8.51
CA LYS A 23 21.80 -15.83 -7.69
C LYS A 23 21.64 -14.34 -7.91
N GLU A 24 20.59 -13.95 -8.63
CA GLU A 24 20.18 -12.56 -8.66
C GLU A 24 20.10 -12.12 -7.19
N LYS A 25 20.95 -11.16 -6.83
CA LYS A 25 20.97 -10.63 -5.49
C LYS A 25 19.58 -10.05 -5.27
N ALA A 26 18.82 -10.65 -4.34
CA ALA A 26 17.51 -10.14 -3.98
C ALA A 26 17.64 -8.65 -3.63
N ALA A 27 16.76 -7.82 -4.21
CA ALA A 27 16.78 -6.38 -3.98
C ALA A 27 16.70 -6.10 -2.48
N THR A 28 17.44 -5.09 -2.01
CA THR A 28 17.41 -4.70 -0.60
C THR A 28 16.06 -4.04 -0.26
N LYS A 29 15.71 -3.95 1.04
CA LYS A 29 14.50 -3.21 1.47
C LYS A 29 14.53 -1.78 0.92
N GLU A 30 15.64 -1.08 1.08
CA GLU A 30 15.79 0.30 0.61
C GLU A 30 15.62 0.43 -0.91
N GLU A 31 16.20 -0.48 -1.69
CA GLU A 31 16.02 -0.51 -3.14
C GLU A 31 14.56 -0.72 -3.54
N LEU A 32 13.84 -1.61 -2.84
CA LEU A 32 12.42 -1.84 -3.07
C LEU A 32 11.58 -0.61 -2.76
N LEU A 33 11.82 0.05 -1.61
CA LEU A 33 11.11 1.28 -1.24
C LEU A 33 11.38 2.42 -2.22
N LYS A 34 12.63 2.56 -2.69
CA LYS A 34 12.98 3.54 -3.72
C LYS A 34 12.24 3.29 -5.02
N LYS A 35 12.14 2.02 -5.46
CA LYS A 35 11.37 1.65 -6.64
C LYS A 35 9.87 1.90 -6.44
N CYS A 36 9.31 1.57 -5.29
CA CYS A 36 7.92 1.87 -4.93
C CYS A 36 7.63 3.38 -4.97
N GLY A 37 8.56 4.21 -4.48
CA GLY A 37 8.46 5.68 -4.58
C GLY A 37 8.51 6.19 -6.02
N ALA A 38 9.38 5.61 -6.86
CA ALA A 38 9.48 5.95 -8.28
C ALA A 38 8.19 5.64 -9.05
N LEU A 39 7.51 4.52 -8.74
CA LEU A 39 6.20 4.23 -9.33
C LEU A 39 5.16 5.32 -9.04
N CYS A 40 5.19 5.90 -7.84
CA CYS A 40 4.36 7.07 -7.55
C CYS A 40 4.80 8.32 -8.32
N ASP A 41 6.10 8.56 -8.50
CA ASP A 41 6.57 9.67 -9.34
C ASP A 41 6.09 9.53 -10.78
N ASP A 42 6.18 8.33 -11.35
CA ASP A 42 5.75 8.05 -12.73
C ASP A 42 4.25 8.30 -12.92
N VAL A 43 3.41 7.80 -12.01
CA VAL A 43 1.95 8.00 -12.05
C VAL A 43 1.59 9.48 -11.85
N LEU A 44 2.28 10.19 -10.96
CA LEU A 44 2.09 11.63 -10.78
C LEU A 44 2.53 12.46 -11.99
N ALA A 45 3.48 11.96 -12.78
CA ALA A 45 3.90 12.58 -14.04
C ALA A 45 2.95 12.27 -15.22
N GLY A 46 1.80 11.63 -14.96
CA GLY A 46 0.82 11.24 -15.98
C GLY A 46 1.07 9.86 -16.58
N GLY A 47 1.91 9.03 -15.95
CA GLY A 47 2.11 7.63 -16.32
C GLY A 47 0.86 6.78 -16.13
N ASN A 48 0.77 5.69 -16.88
CA ASN A 48 -0.37 4.78 -16.84
C ASN A 48 -0.35 3.93 -15.55
N ILE A 49 -1.51 3.83 -14.88
CA ILE A 49 -1.66 3.06 -13.63
C ILE A 49 -1.45 1.56 -13.84
N ASP A 50 -1.89 0.99 -14.96
CA ASP A 50 -1.70 -0.43 -15.28
C ASP A 50 -0.22 -0.76 -15.51
N ASP A 51 0.54 0.16 -16.11
CA ASP A 51 1.99 0.02 -16.26
C ASP A 51 2.68 0.08 -14.89
N ALA A 52 2.29 1.02 -14.04
CA ALA A 52 2.83 1.12 -12.67
C ALA A 52 2.51 -0.11 -11.83
N LEU A 53 1.30 -0.66 -11.95
CA LEU A 53 0.89 -1.92 -11.36
C LEU A 53 1.74 -3.09 -11.87
N SER A 54 1.90 -3.22 -13.19
CA SER A 54 2.73 -4.25 -13.80
C SER A 54 4.16 -4.17 -13.26
N ASN A 55 4.74 -2.97 -13.23
CA ASN A 55 6.06 -2.74 -12.68
C ASN A 55 6.14 -3.13 -11.20
N PHE A 56 5.15 -2.78 -10.37
CA PHE A 56 5.10 -3.19 -8.96
C PHE A 56 5.11 -4.72 -8.81
N THR A 57 4.29 -5.44 -9.57
CA THR A 57 4.23 -6.91 -9.49
C THR A 57 5.55 -7.58 -9.93
N GLN A 58 6.24 -6.99 -10.91
CA GLN A 58 7.55 -7.46 -11.36
C GLN A 58 8.66 -7.26 -10.33
N LEU A 59 8.51 -6.31 -9.39
CA LEU A 59 9.45 -6.14 -8.28
C LEU A 59 9.48 -7.35 -7.35
N LYS A 60 8.43 -8.18 -7.34
CA LYS A 60 8.26 -9.33 -6.44
C LYS A 60 8.54 -8.94 -4.99
N VAL A 61 7.92 -7.84 -4.56
CA VAL A 61 8.05 -7.31 -3.19
C VAL A 61 7.62 -8.42 -2.22
N PRO A 62 8.47 -8.85 -1.27
CA PRO A 62 8.07 -9.81 -0.25
C PRO A 62 6.88 -9.27 0.54
N ASP A 63 5.89 -10.12 0.85
CA ASP A 63 4.63 -9.71 1.51
C ASP A 63 4.85 -8.85 2.77
N ARG A 64 5.87 -9.18 3.57
CA ARG A 64 6.23 -8.42 4.78
C ARG A 64 6.70 -6.98 4.53
N LEU A 65 7.10 -6.66 3.31
CA LEU A 65 7.58 -5.33 2.89
C LEU A 65 6.52 -4.53 2.11
N VAL A 66 5.40 -5.15 1.73
CA VAL A 66 4.29 -4.45 1.07
C VAL A 66 3.77 -3.29 1.93
N PRO A 67 3.55 -3.43 3.26
CA PRO A 67 3.14 -2.31 4.10
C PRO A 67 4.14 -1.14 4.07
N ASP A 68 5.45 -1.42 4.05
CA ASP A 68 6.47 -0.37 3.94
C ASP A 68 6.38 0.36 2.59
N CYS A 69 6.14 -0.38 1.49
CA CYS A 69 5.92 0.22 0.17
C CYS A 69 4.68 1.10 0.16
N LEU A 70 3.54 0.62 0.67
CA LEU A 70 2.30 1.39 0.74
C LEU A 70 2.46 2.64 1.63
N HIS A 71 3.14 2.50 2.77
CA HIS A 71 3.45 3.64 3.64
C HIS A 71 4.33 4.68 2.92
N THR A 72 5.31 4.24 2.13
CA THR A 72 6.13 5.12 1.29
C THR A 72 5.27 5.90 0.29
N MET A 73 4.32 5.23 -0.37
CA MET A 73 3.41 5.84 -1.33
C MET A 73 2.48 6.86 -0.64
N LEU A 74 1.87 6.50 0.49
CA LEU A 74 0.98 7.39 1.27
C LEU A 74 1.73 8.62 1.82
N THR A 75 2.92 8.41 2.39
CA THR A 75 3.77 9.51 2.91
C THR A 75 4.21 10.45 1.79
N LYS A 76 4.40 9.94 0.58
CA LYS A 76 4.67 10.80 -0.58
C LYS A 76 3.43 11.59 -1.01
N ALA A 77 2.25 10.97 -0.93
CA ALA A 77 0.99 11.59 -1.31
C ALA A 77 0.57 12.73 -0.37
N VAL A 78 0.81 12.66 0.95
CA VAL A 78 0.39 13.74 1.88
C VAL A 78 0.97 15.11 1.54
N HIS A 79 2.11 15.16 0.84
CA HIS A 79 2.76 16.41 0.39
C HIS A 79 2.28 16.89 -0.99
N LYS A 80 1.28 16.24 -1.59
CA LYS A 80 0.75 16.57 -2.92
C LYS A 80 -0.61 17.27 -2.82
N LYS A 81 -1.02 17.92 -3.91
CA LYS A 81 -2.38 18.49 -4.08
C LYS A 81 -3.43 17.38 -4.22
N GLU A 82 -4.70 17.75 -4.14
CA GLU A 82 -5.81 16.79 -4.10
C GLU A 82 -5.85 15.84 -5.29
N GLU A 83 -5.72 16.35 -6.51
CA GLU A 83 -5.79 15.52 -7.71
C GLU A 83 -4.64 14.50 -7.77
N ASP A 84 -3.45 14.92 -7.31
CA ASP A 84 -2.26 14.08 -7.24
C ASP A 84 -2.40 13.00 -6.15
N ARG A 85 -3.05 13.34 -5.02
CA ARG A 85 -3.36 12.37 -3.95
C ARG A 85 -4.33 11.30 -4.44
N ASP A 86 -5.37 11.69 -5.16
CA ASP A 86 -6.35 10.77 -5.75
C ASP A 86 -5.69 9.85 -6.78
N CYS A 87 -4.71 10.37 -7.54
CA CYS A 87 -3.92 9.58 -8.48
C CYS A 87 -3.12 8.48 -7.75
N VAL A 88 -2.45 8.81 -6.65
CA VAL A 88 -1.73 7.80 -5.83
C VAL A 88 -2.70 6.80 -5.18
N MET A 89 -3.85 7.25 -4.67
CA MET A 89 -4.87 6.36 -4.13
C MET A 89 -5.48 5.44 -5.19
N SER A 90 -5.57 5.89 -6.44
CA SER A 90 -5.99 5.07 -7.58
C SER A 90 -5.00 3.95 -7.88
N LEU A 91 -3.68 4.25 -7.82
CA LEU A 91 -2.64 3.21 -7.91
C LEU A 91 -2.78 2.18 -6.78
N ILE A 92 -2.91 2.63 -5.53
CA ILE A 92 -3.09 1.73 -4.38
C ILE A 92 -4.34 0.85 -4.55
N THR A 93 -5.44 1.44 -5.01
CA THR A 93 -6.68 0.71 -5.30
C THR A 93 -6.48 -0.32 -6.41
N ALA A 94 -5.71 0.00 -7.46
CA ALA A 94 -5.35 -0.96 -8.51
C ALA A 94 -4.50 -2.13 -7.96
N LEU A 95 -3.55 -1.86 -7.06
CA LEU A 95 -2.79 -2.90 -6.36
C LEU A 95 -3.72 -3.84 -5.59
N LYS A 96 -4.73 -3.31 -4.88
CA LYS A 96 -5.73 -4.13 -4.19
C LYS A 96 -6.54 -5.00 -5.15
N LYS A 97 -7.09 -4.39 -6.21
CA LYS A 97 -7.95 -5.09 -7.19
C LYS A 97 -7.21 -6.23 -7.89
N ASN A 98 -5.89 -6.12 -8.05
CA ASN A 98 -5.04 -7.13 -8.65
C ASN A 98 -4.37 -8.07 -7.62
N SER A 99 -4.82 -8.05 -6.36
CA SER A 99 -4.26 -8.87 -5.28
C SER A 99 -2.76 -8.70 -5.04
N ALA A 100 -2.17 -7.57 -5.47
CA ALA A 100 -0.79 -7.20 -5.19
C ALA A 100 -0.61 -6.67 -3.75
N MET A 101 -1.72 -6.39 -3.06
CA MET A 101 -1.76 -6.15 -1.62
C MET A 101 -3.04 -6.72 -1.01
N SER A 102 -2.96 -7.06 0.28
CA SER A 102 -4.10 -7.42 1.13
C SER A 102 -4.62 -6.20 1.92
N SER A 103 -5.85 -6.32 2.45
CA SER A 103 -6.44 -5.27 3.28
C SER A 103 -5.70 -5.11 4.61
N THR A 104 -5.13 -6.20 5.14
CA THR A 104 -4.29 -6.17 6.35
C THR A 104 -2.99 -5.40 6.09
N GLN A 105 -2.32 -5.63 4.95
CA GLN A 105 -1.12 -4.87 4.59
C GLN A 105 -1.39 -3.38 4.41
N PHE A 106 -2.54 -3.01 3.84
CA PHE A 106 -2.94 -1.60 3.76
C PHE A 106 -3.22 -1.02 5.15
N HIS A 107 -3.94 -1.75 6.00
CA HIS A 107 -4.20 -1.33 7.37
C HIS A 107 -2.91 -1.09 8.17
N ASP A 108 -1.90 -1.96 8.05
CA ASP A 108 -0.58 -1.76 8.67
C ASP A 108 0.11 -0.47 8.18
N ALA A 109 0.05 -0.20 6.86
CA ALA A 109 0.58 1.03 6.28
C ALA A 109 -0.19 2.28 6.75
N PHE A 110 -1.52 2.16 6.88
CA PHE A 110 -2.40 3.22 7.36
C PHE A 110 -2.16 3.53 8.85
N ARG A 111 -1.96 2.51 9.68
CA ARG A 111 -1.54 2.67 11.08
C ARG A 111 -0.20 3.41 11.17
N ASN A 112 0.73 3.12 10.28
CA ASN A 112 2.04 3.79 10.26
C ASN A 112 1.93 5.27 9.82
N ILE A 113 1.03 5.64 8.90
CA ILE A 113 0.82 7.07 8.58
C ILE A 113 0.20 7.81 9.77
N ILE A 114 -0.76 7.20 10.48
CA ILE A 114 -1.40 7.79 11.66
C ILE A 114 -0.39 8.08 12.77
N LYS A 115 0.49 7.12 13.07
CA LYS A 115 1.57 7.31 14.06
C LYS A 115 2.48 8.49 13.73
N ASN A 116 2.67 8.79 12.45
CA ASN A 116 3.53 9.88 11.98
C ASN A 116 2.78 11.22 11.82
N ILE A 117 1.47 11.29 12.06
CA ILE A 117 0.70 12.55 11.99
C ILE A 117 1.32 13.66 12.86
N PRO A 118 1.76 13.42 14.11
CA PRO A 118 2.35 14.47 14.94
C PRO A 118 3.59 15.13 14.34
N ASP A 119 4.37 14.39 13.56
CA ASP A 119 5.53 14.91 12.85
C ASP A 119 5.09 15.58 11.54
N LEU A 120 4.19 14.94 10.80
CA LEU A 120 3.70 15.44 9.51
C LEU A 120 2.94 16.77 9.63
N GLN A 121 2.17 16.99 10.69
CA GLN A 121 1.42 18.24 10.88
C GLN A 121 2.33 19.48 10.96
N THR A 122 3.61 19.31 11.27
CA THR A 122 4.59 20.41 11.31
C THR A 122 4.94 20.92 9.91
N THR A 123 4.74 20.10 8.87
CA THR A 123 5.11 20.40 7.48
C THR A 123 3.94 20.28 6.49
N VAL A 124 2.87 19.60 6.87
CA VAL A 124 1.68 19.33 6.04
C VAL A 124 0.46 19.95 6.71
N PRO A 125 -0.06 21.09 6.19
CA PRO A 125 -1.31 21.65 6.69
C PRO A 125 -2.47 20.67 6.44
N ASN A 126 -3.45 20.66 7.35
CA ASN A 126 -4.66 19.83 7.23
C ASN A 126 -4.38 18.32 7.12
N ILE A 127 -3.28 17.82 7.71
CA ILE A 127 -2.90 16.40 7.63
C ILE A 127 -4.03 15.45 8.07
N TYR A 128 -4.81 15.80 9.08
CA TYR A 128 -5.96 15.00 9.53
C TYR A 128 -7.00 14.82 8.42
N SER A 129 -7.41 15.90 7.76
CA SER A 129 -8.34 15.86 6.63
C SER A 129 -7.77 15.07 5.44
N ILE A 130 -6.46 15.18 5.17
CA ILE A 130 -5.79 14.41 4.11
C ILE A 130 -5.82 12.90 4.42
N VAL A 131 -5.44 12.51 5.64
CA VAL A 131 -5.42 11.10 6.06
C VAL A 131 -6.85 10.55 6.14
N ALA A 132 -7.83 11.36 6.55
CA ALA A 132 -9.25 11.03 6.46
C ALA A 132 -9.71 10.78 5.01
N GLY A 133 -9.18 11.53 4.05
CA GLY A 133 -9.37 11.29 2.62
C GLY A 133 -8.88 9.90 2.18
N PHE A 134 -7.68 9.51 2.62
CA PHE A 134 -7.15 8.17 2.36
C PHE A 134 -8.03 7.08 2.97
N ALA A 135 -8.48 7.28 4.23
CA ALA A 135 -9.38 6.36 4.91
C ALA A 135 -10.71 6.22 4.19
N SER A 136 -11.32 7.35 3.80
CA SER A 136 -12.60 7.40 3.09
C SER A 136 -12.54 6.64 1.77
N THR A 137 -11.49 6.86 0.96
CA THR A 137 -11.27 6.12 -0.28
C THR A 137 -11.08 4.63 -0.02
N ALA A 138 -10.25 4.26 0.96
CA ALA A 138 -9.98 2.86 1.29
C ALA A 138 -11.22 2.10 1.80
N ILE A 139 -12.08 2.78 2.57
CA ILE A 139 -13.35 2.23 3.05
C ILE A 139 -14.33 2.04 1.89
N LYS A 140 -14.47 3.04 1.00
CA LYS A 140 -15.35 2.95 -0.18
C LYS A 140 -14.97 1.79 -1.10
N GLU A 141 -13.68 1.59 -1.30
CA GLU A 141 -13.12 0.53 -2.15
C GLU A 141 -12.95 -0.82 -1.41
N GLY A 142 -13.27 -0.88 -0.11
CA GLY A 142 -13.36 -2.14 0.64
C GLY A 142 -12.04 -2.76 1.08
N TYR A 143 -10.98 -1.96 1.26
CA TYR A 143 -9.69 -2.43 1.78
C TYR A 143 -9.23 -1.77 3.09
N LEU A 144 -10.10 -0.94 3.68
CA LEU A 144 -10.05 -0.53 5.08
C LEU A 144 -11.50 -0.62 5.63
N SER A 145 -11.66 -0.89 6.92
CA SER A 145 -12.99 -0.85 7.54
C SER A 145 -13.09 0.36 8.44
N LEU A 146 -14.32 0.85 8.66
CA LEU A 146 -14.53 1.95 9.59
C LEU A 146 -14.06 1.58 11.00
N TRP A 147 -14.27 0.32 11.44
CA TRP A 147 -13.77 -0.20 12.73
C TRP A 147 -12.26 -0.01 12.90
N HIS A 148 -11.46 -0.30 11.86
CA HIS A 148 -10.01 -0.08 11.89
C HIS A 148 -9.65 1.40 12.13
N VAL A 149 -10.46 2.35 11.62
CA VAL A 149 -10.24 3.77 11.92
C VAL A 149 -10.62 4.08 13.37
N GLY A 150 -11.76 3.56 13.84
CA GLY A 150 -12.21 3.75 15.22
C GLY A 150 -11.20 3.27 16.25
N GLU A 151 -10.69 2.04 16.13
CA GLU A 151 -9.70 1.48 17.06
C GLU A 151 -8.40 2.30 17.12
N LEU A 152 -8.04 3.00 16.04
CA LEU A 152 -6.84 3.83 15.97
C LEU A 152 -7.04 5.22 16.58
N THR A 153 -8.29 5.57 16.91
CA THR A 153 -8.70 6.89 17.39
C THR A 153 -9.40 6.85 18.75
N GLU A 154 -9.29 5.74 19.48
CA GLU A 154 -9.86 5.62 20.82
C GLU A 154 -9.21 6.59 21.81
N ASP A 155 -9.95 6.93 22.86
CA ASP A 155 -9.55 7.83 23.95
C ASP A 155 -9.06 9.21 23.47
N GLY A 156 -9.62 9.71 22.36
CA GLY A 156 -9.26 11.00 21.77
C GLY A 156 -7.97 10.97 20.95
N ALA A 157 -7.35 9.81 20.74
CA ALA A 157 -6.16 9.69 19.92
C ALA A 157 -6.43 10.17 18.49
N HIS A 158 -5.53 11.00 17.96
CA HIS A 158 -5.62 11.50 16.58
C HIS A 158 -6.95 12.21 16.25
N PHE A 159 -7.62 12.81 17.24
CA PHE A 159 -8.77 13.69 16.98
C PHE A 159 -8.36 14.82 16.02
N PRO A 160 -9.14 15.14 14.95
CA PRO A 160 -10.51 14.71 14.65
C PRO A 160 -10.66 13.58 13.61
N LEU A 161 -9.63 12.75 13.36
CA LEU A 161 -9.54 11.85 12.19
C LEU A 161 -10.79 11.00 11.88
N LEU A 162 -11.40 10.36 12.88
CA LEU A 162 -12.60 9.54 12.68
C LEU A 162 -13.78 10.38 12.19
N PHE A 163 -13.98 11.56 12.76
CA PHE A 163 -15.07 12.46 12.41
C PHE A 163 -14.89 13.04 11.00
N ASP A 164 -13.67 13.45 10.65
CA ASP A 164 -13.34 13.87 9.29
C ASP A 164 -13.60 12.73 8.28
N THR A 165 -13.25 11.49 8.64
CA THR A 165 -13.50 10.32 7.79
C THR A 165 -14.99 10.11 7.58
N LEU A 166 -15.79 10.17 8.65
CA LEU A 166 -17.25 10.03 8.57
C LEU A 166 -17.90 11.15 7.76
N GLN A 167 -17.43 12.38 7.91
CA GLN A 167 -17.93 13.52 7.12
C GLN A 167 -17.67 13.32 5.63
N LEU A 168 -16.46 12.89 5.26
CA LEU A 168 -16.11 12.60 3.87
C LEU A 168 -16.92 11.42 3.29
N LEU A 169 -17.17 10.38 4.09
CA LEU A 169 -18.06 9.28 3.69
C LEU A 169 -19.48 9.80 3.46
N ASN A 170 -20.05 10.56 4.41
CA ASN A 170 -21.38 11.15 4.29
C ASN A 170 -21.56 12.05 3.05
N ASN A 171 -20.48 12.71 2.61
CA ASN A 171 -20.51 13.55 1.41
C ASN A 171 -20.35 12.77 0.11
N SER A 172 -19.93 11.49 0.15
CA SER A 172 -19.58 10.71 -1.05
C SER A 172 -20.34 9.40 -1.23
N MET A 173 -21.24 9.05 -0.31
CA MET A 173 -22.16 7.92 -0.47
C MET A 173 -23.55 8.24 0.08
N ASP A 174 -24.53 7.43 -0.31
CA ASP A 174 -25.88 7.57 0.20
C ASP A 174 -25.97 7.23 1.69
N ARG A 175 -26.99 7.81 2.34
CA ARG A 175 -27.20 7.66 3.79
C ARG A 175 -27.44 6.21 4.21
N GLN A 176 -28.06 5.39 3.37
CA GLN A 176 -28.32 3.99 3.72
C GLN A 176 -27.00 3.23 3.84
N ARG A 177 -26.14 3.33 2.83
CA ARG A 177 -24.83 2.68 2.84
C ARG A 177 -23.95 3.15 3.99
N LEU A 178 -23.97 4.44 4.31
CA LEU A 178 -23.24 4.96 5.47
C LEU A 178 -23.76 4.38 6.79
N ASN A 179 -25.07 4.28 6.97
CA ASN A 179 -25.68 3.70 8.16
C ASN A 179 -25.32 2.22 8.31
N GLU A 180 -25.29 1.46 7.23
CA GLU A 180 -24.85 0.06 7.21
C GLU A 180 -23.38 -0.05 7.66
N LEU A 181 -22.47 0.73 7.04
CA LEU A 181 -21.06 0.76 7.42
C LEU A 181 -20.86 1.14 8.90
N PHE A 182 -21.59 2.14 9.39
CA PHE A 182 -21.51 2.57 10.78
C PHE A 182 -22.01 1.49 11.74
N THR A 183 -23.16 0.88 11.43
CA THR A 183 -23.75 -0.19 12.24
C THR A 183 -22.82 -1.42 12.31
N ASP A 184 -22.29 -1.85 11.17
CA ASP A 184 -21.39 -3.00 11.08
C ASP A 184 -20.07 -2.76 11.81
N SER A 185 -19.60 -1.51 11.82
CA SER A 185 -18.35 -1.15 12.49
C SER A 185 -18.41 -1.29 14.01
N LYS A 186 -19.62 -1.21 14.62
CA LYS A 186 -19.83 -1.20 16.07
C LYS A 186 -19.01 -0.14 16.83
N ILE A 187 -18.59 0.92 16.15
CA ILE A 187 -17.86 2.01 16.79
C ILE A 187 -18.81 2.83 17.65
N ASN A 188 -18.33 3.17 18.86
CA ASN A 188 -18.95 4.19 19.68
C ASN A 188 -18.20 5.51 19.50
N LEU A 189 -18.82 6.50 18.87
CA LEU A 189 -18.20 7.82 18.62
C LEU A 189 -17.71 8.50 19.90
N MET A 190 -18.37 8.24 21.03
CA MET A 190 -17.97 8.84 22.31
C MET A 190 -16.61 8.32 22.78
N ASN A 191 -16.23 7.10 22.40
CA ASN A 191 -14.92 6.54 22.73
C ASN A 191 -13.79 7.27 22.00
N SER A 192 -14.08 7.95 20.88
CA SER A 192 -13.07 8.68 20.11
C SER A 192 -12.93 10.16 20.50
N LEU A 193 -13.65 10.60 21.53
CA LEU A 193 -13.53 11.93 22.11
C LEU A 193 -12.62 11.88 23.34
N GLY A 194 -11.67 12.82 23.44
CA GLY A 194 -10.87 13.02 24.65
C GLY A 194 -11.65 13.77 25.73
N GLU A 195 -11.01 14.04 26.86
CA GLU A 195 -11.65 14.80 27.96
C GLU A 195 -12.03 16.23 27.53
N SER A 196 -11.18 16.90 26.75
CA SER A 196 -11.39 18.27 26.27
C SER A 196 -12.57 18.41 25.31
N GLU A 197 -12.92 17.35 24.58
CA GLU A 197 -14.02 17.36 23.60
C GLU A 197 -15.36 16.91 24.20
N ARG A 198 -15.36 16.43 25.45
CA ARG A 198 -16.56 15.94 26.15
C ARG A 198 -17.22 16.99 27.07
N THR A 199 -16.54 18.11 27.32
CA THR A 199 -16.99 19.22 28.18
C THR A 199 -17.51 20.40 27.39
#